data_AF-A0A6L8GS41-F1
#
_entry.id   AF-A0A6L8GS41-F1
#
_cell.length_a   1.000
_cell.length_b   1.000
_cell.length_c   1.000
_cell.angle_alpha   90.00
_cell.angle_beta   90.00
_cell.angle_gamma   90.00
#
_symmetry.space_group_name_H-M   'P 1'
#
loop_
_entity.id
_entity.type
_entity.pdbx_description
1 polymer ?
#
loop_
_entity_poly.entity_id
_entity_poly.type
_entity_poly.pdbx_seq_one_letter_code
_entity_poly.pdbx_strand_id
1 'polypeptide(L)'
;MKAVAFPTAAASLLLAIGCAEPPAQPAAPPTADAGAAPAHPERDVYFGDLHVHTMLSMDAYWMFGTRLGPEDAYRFARGDEISFMGEPIRRRRPLDFMAVTDHGVLLGSGLAMEDPDSALATSAVGREFRAGPRRSTWGGAGLRAIGALTA
;
A
#
# COMPACT_ATOMS: atom_id res chain seq x y z
N MET A 1 -26.98 67.06 10.57
CA MET A 1 -27.07 66.22 11.78
C MET A 1 -25.78 65.41 11.85
N LYS A 2 -24.81 65.82 12.69
CA LYS A 2 -24.35 65.11 13.91
C LYS A 2 -24.20 63.59 13.68
N ALA A 3 -22.95 63.12 13.49
CA ALA A 3 -22.15 62.33 14.45
C ALA A 3 -22.54 60.83 14.40
N VAL A 4 -21.69 59.80 14.53
CA VAL A 4 -20.49 59.54 15.34
C VAL A 4 -19.76 58.34 14.68
N ALA A 5 -18.44 58.32 14.70
CA ALA A 5 -17.62 57.14 14.40
C ALA A 5 -17.45 56.28 15.66
N PHE A 6 -17.47 54.95 15.53
CA PHE A 6 -16.70 54.04 16.40
C PHE A 6 -16.30 52.79 15.60
N PRO A 7 -15.01 52.41 15.58
CA PRO A 7 -14.57 51.15 15.00
C PRO A 7 -14.85 50.03 16.00
N THR A 8 -15.73 49.08 15.67
CA THR A 8 -15.78 47.82 16.40
C THR A 8 -14.65 46.94 15.89
N ALA A 9 -13.52 47.00 16.60
CA ALA A 9 -12.50 45.98 16.53
C ALA A 9 -13.16 44.63 16.88
N ALA A 10 -13.35 43.77 15.88
CA ALA A 10 -13.66 42.38 16.12
C ALA A 10 -12.39 41.75 16.73
N ALA A 11 -12.38 41.59 18.05
CA ALA A 11 -11.37 40.84 18.74
C ALA A 11 -11.46 39.37 18.28
N SER A 12 -10.55 38.97 17.38
CA SER A 12 -10.30 37.58 17.08
C SER A 12 -9.85 36.88 18.36
N LEU A 13 -10.76 36.14 18.98
CA LEU A 13 -10.44 35.18 20.04
C LEU A 13 -9.67 34.03 19.39
N LEU A 14 -8.35 34.20 19.28
CA LEU A 14 -7.41 33.11 19.06
C LEU A 14 -7.53 32.14 20.24
N LEU A 15 -8.28 31.07 20.04
CA LEU A 15 -8.21 29.90 20.90
C LEU A 15 -6.84 29.27 20.67
N ALA A 16 -5.85 29.71 21.45
CA ALA A 16 -4.60 29.00 21.62
C ALA A 16 -4.95 27.68 22.31
N ILE A 17 -5.23 26.64 21.52
CA ILE A 17 -5.10 25.26 21.99
C ILE A 17 -3.61 25.12 22.29
N GLY A 18 -3.26 25.36 23.55
CA GLY A 18 -1.93 25.08 24.06
C GLY A 18 -1.58 23.65 23.69
N CYS A 19 -0.35 23.45 23.23
CA CYS A 19 0.27 22.14 23.28
C CYS A 19 0.36 21.75 24.75
N ALA A 20 -0.73 21.24 25.32
CA ALA A 20 -0.67 20.48 26.55
C ALA A 20 0.08 19.20 26.17
N GLU A 21 1.31 19.09 26.66
CA GLU A 21 2.04 17.83 26.64
C GLU A 21 1.13 16.77 27.28
N PRO A 22 0.82 15.67 26.57
CA PRO A 22 0.01 14.61 27.15
C PRO A 22 0.67 14.21 28.48
N PRO A 23 -0.11 14.00 29.55
CA PRO A 23 0.46 13.66 30.85
C PRO A 23 1.42 12.50 30.65
N ALA A 24 2.65 12.67 31.16
CA ALA A 24 3.68 11.66 31.07
C ALA A 24 3.06 10.32 31.44
N GLN A 25 2.93 9.45 30.44
CA GLN A 25 2.41 8.11 30.65
C GLN A 25 3.34 7.48 31.69
N PRO A 26 2.81 6.97 32.82
CA PRO A 26 3.64 6.33 33.83
C PRO A 26 4.57 5.36 33.11
N ALA A 27 5.87 5.49 33.36
CA ALA A 27 6.86 4.59 32.79
C ALA A 27 6.31 3.18 32.96
N ALA A 28 6.24 2.42 31.85
CA ALA A 28 5.88 1.02 31.93
C ALA A 28 6.73 0.42 33.06
N PRO A 29 6.14 -0.35 34.00
CA PRO A 29 6.91 -0.95 35.07
C PRO A 29 8.12 -1.62 34.43
N PRO A 30 9.33 -1.53 35.04
CA PRO A 30 10.49 -2.24 34.50
C PRO A 30 10.01 -3.65 34.23
N THR A 31 10.08 -4.06 32.96
CA THR A 31 9.75 -5.42 32.57
C THR A 31 10.51 -6.27 33.55
N ALA A 32 9.79 -6.96 34.46
CA ALA A 32 10.42 -7.91 35.33
C ALA A 32 11.30 -8.73 34.42
N ASP A 33 12.58 -8.83 34.76
CA ASP A 33 13.48 -9.77 34.11
C ASP A 33 12.83 -11.12 34.34
N ALA A 34 11.98 -11.52 33.40
CA ALA A 34 11.34 -12.81 33.34
C ALA A 34 12.50 -13.71 33.00
N GLY A 35 13.26 -14.08 34.04
CA GLY A 35 14.54 -14.74 33.93
C GLY A 35 14.43 -15.79 32.84
N ALA A 36 15.34 -15.69 31.86
CA ALA A 36 15.24 -16.36 30.56
C ALA A 36 14.45 -17.66 30.67
N ALA A 37 13.17 -17.61 30.26
CA ALA A 37 12.35 -18.80 30.23
C ALA A 37 13.14 -19.85 29.45
N PRO A 38 13.23 -21.11 29.93
CA PRO A 38 14.01 -22.13 29.26
C PRO A 38 13.67 -22.13 27.77
N ALA A 39 14.70 -22.10 26.93
CA ALA A 39 14.55 -22.03 25.48
C ALA A 39 13.62 -23.17 25.04
N HIS A 40 12.38 -22.81 24.69
CA HIS A 40 11.41 -23.76 24.21
C HIS A 40 11.66 -23.95 22.72
N PRO A 41 12.00 -25.16 22.25
CA PRO A 41 12.40 -25.39 20.86
C PRO A 41 11.30 -25.08 19.82
N GLU A 42 10.06 -24.85 20.25
CA GLU A 42 8.91 -24.52 19.39
C GLU A 42 8.36 -23.10 19.63
N ARG A 43 9.03 -22.26 20.42
CA ARG A 43 8.53 -20.92 20.79
C ARG A 43 9.38 -19.80 20.21
N ASP A 44 9.89 -20.02 19.01
CA ASP A 44 10.52 -18.96 18.23
C ASP A 44 9.45 -17.98 17.72
N VAL A 45 9.73 -16.69 17.87
CA VAL A 45 8.87 -15.62 17.34
C VAL A 45 9.39 -15.23 15.97
N TYR A 46 8.58 -15.48 14.93
CA TYR A 46 8.90 -15.10 13.56
C TYR A 46 8.08 -13.88 13.13
N PHE A 47 8.71 -13.00 12.36
CA PHE A 47 8.11 -11.79 11.80
C PHE A 47 8.09 -11.90 10.28
N GLY A 48 6.88 -11.84 9.71
CA GLY A 48 6.66 -11.97 8.28
C GLY A 48 5.45 -11.18 7.79
N ASP A 49 5.38 -11.02 6.47
CA ASP A 49 4.23 -10.45 5.77
C ASP A 49 3.39 -11.59 5.20
N LEU A 50 2.09 -11.56 5.45
CA LEU A 50 1.16 -12.63 5.04
C LEU A 50 0.37 -12.27 3.77
N HIS A 51 0.46 -11.03 3.31
CA HIS A 51 -0.37 -10.52 2.21
C HIS A 51 0.46 -9.61 1.28
N VAL A 52 1.12 -10.21 0.29
CA VAL A 52 1.93 -9.48 -0.70
C VAL A 52 1.47 -9.84 -2.11
N HIS A 53 1.24 -8.82 -2.93
CA HIS A 53 0.89 -8.97 -4.33
C HIS A 53 2.10 -8.66 -5.22
N THR A 54 2.17 -9.31 -6.38
CA THR A 54 3.17 -9.15 -7.42
C THR A 54 2.51 -8.73 -8.74
N MET A 55 3.30 -8.58 -9.80
CA MET A 55 2.77 -8.34 -11.15
C MET A 55 1.79 -9.41 -11.65
N LEU A 56 1.74 -10.59 -11.02
CA LEU A 56 0.80 -11.63 -11.39
C LEU A 56 -0.63 -11.32 -10.95
N SER A 57 -0.82 -10.51 -9.91
CA SER A 57 -2.16 -10.09 -9.50
C SER A 57 -2.69 -8.94 -10.36
N MET A 58 -3.94 -9.04 -10.80
CA MET A 58 -4.58 -8.03 -11.66
C MET A 58 -4.60 -6.64 -11.01
N ASP A 59 -4.90 -6.54 -9.72
CA ASP A 59 -4.94 -5.25 -9.01
C ASP A 59 -3.57 -4.59 -8.93
N ALA A 60 -2.53 -5.33 -8.55
CA ALA A 60 -1.16 -4.86 -8.51
C ALA A 60 -0.69 -4.44 -9.91
N TYR A 61 -0.95 -5.24 -10.94
CA TYR A 61 -0.54 -4.94 -12.30
C TYR A 61 -1.21 -3.71 -12.90
N TRP A 62 -2.54 -3.62 -12.76
CA TRP A 62 -3.36 -2.64 -13.46
C TRP A 62 -3.67 -1.40 -12.63
N MET A 63 -4.07 -1.58 -11.37
CA MET A 63 -4.46 -0.47 -10.51
C MET A 63 -3.24 0.26 -9.95
N PHE A 64 -2.21 -0.49 -9.58
CA PHE A 64 -1.00 0.07 -8.96
C PHE A 64 0.21 0.13 -9.89
N GLY A 65 0.16 -0.54 -11.05
CA GLY A 65 1.24 -0.52 -12.04
C GLY A 65 2.47 -1.33 -11.62
N THR A 66 2.36 -2.21 -10.64
CA THR A 66 3.45 -3.06 -10.17
C THR A 66 3.99 -3.92 -11.31
N ARG A 67 5.32 -3.86 -11.49
CA ARG A 67 6.08 -4.64 -12.48
C ARG A 67 7.16 -5.50 -11.81
N LEU A 68 6.98 -5.85 -10.53
CA LEU A 68 7.87 -6.72 -9.77
C LEU A 68 7.25 -8.11 -9.63
N GLY A 69 8.06 -9.14 -9.81
CA GLY A 69 7.62 -10.53 -9.74
C GLY A 69 7.78 -11.16 -8.35
N PRO A 70 7.37 -12.43 -8.18
CA PRO A 70 7.60 -13.19 -6.95
C PRO A 70 9.07 -13.27 -6.52
N GLU A 71 10.00 -13.33 -7.48
CA GLU A 71 11.44 -13.32 -7.21
C GLU A 71 11.89 -12.00 -6.56
N ASP A 72 11.38 -10.86 -7.05
CA ASP A 72 11.68 -9.56 -6.44
C ASP A 72 11.09 -9.43 -5.05
N ALA A 73 9.88 -9.97 -4.82
CA ALA A 73 9.27 -10.04 -3.50
C ALA A 73 10.14 -10.86 -2.53
N TYR A 74 10.67 -12.01 -2.98
CA TYR A 74 11.60 -12.83 -2.20
C TYR A 74 12.90 -12.09 -1.87
N ARG A 75 13.53 -11.44 -2.86
CA ARG A 75 14.72 -10.62 -2.67
C ARG A 75 14.49 -9.49 -1.67
N PHE A 76 13.37 -8.77 -1.81
CA PHE A 76 12.98 -7.71 -0.89
C PHE A 76 12.73 -8.24 0.53
N ALA A 77 12.12 -9.42 0.68
CA ALA A 77 11.92 -10.08 1.97
C ALA A 77 13.26 -10.38 2.66
N ARG A 78 14.27 -10.86 1.92
CA ARG A 78 15.64 -11.09 2.41
C ARG A 78 16.42 -9.81 2.73
N GLY A 79 15.87 -8.64 2.41
CA GLY A 79 16.50 -7.34 2.65
C GLY A 79 17.45 -6.89 1.53
N ASP A 80 17.35 -7.48 0.34
CA ASP A 80 18.00 -6.96 -0.86
C ASP A 80 17.34 -5.63 -1.26
N GLU A 81 18.11 -4.75 -1.91
CA GLU A 81 17.56 -3.55 -2.55
C GLU A 81 16.94 -3.93 -3.91
N ILE A 82 15.74 -3.42 -4.19
CA ILE A 82 15.03 -3.60 -5.46
C ILE A 82 14.54 -2.24 -5.99
N SER A 83 14.33 -2.12 -7.30
CA SER A 83 13.75 -0.90 -7.89
C SER A 83 12.24 -1.03 -7.95
N PHE A 84 11.51 -0.18 -7.23
CA PHE A 84 10.06 -0.09 -7.31
C PHE A 84 9.67 1.27 -7.86
N MET A 85 9.00 1.29 -9.01
CA MET A 85 8.57 2.52 -9.67
C MET A 85 9.71 3.50 -9.99
N GLY A 86 10.90 2.97 -10.29
CA GLY A 86 12.09 3.77 -10.60
C GLY A 86 12.88 4.19 -9.37
N GLU A 87 12.37 3.95 -8.16
CA GLU A 87 13.05 4.29 -6.91
C GLU A 87 13.64 3.03 -6.25
N PRO A 88 14.88 3.09 -5.71
CA PRO A 88 15.42 2.00 -4.93
C PRO A 88 14.69 1.92 -3.59
N ILE A 89 14.18 0.72 -3.27
CA ILE A 89 13.56 0.43 -1.98
C ILE A 89 14.26 -0.75 -1.32
N ARG A 90 14.35 -0.69 0.02
CA ARG A 90 14.96 -1.73 0.84
C ARG A 90 14.30 -1.80 2.20
N ARG A 91 14.14 -3.02 2.73
CA ARG A 91 13.66 -3.19 4.11
C ARG A 91 14.76 -2.85 5.11
N ARG A 92 14.36 -2.28 6.26
CA ARG A 92 15.29 -1.96 7.37
C ARG A 92 15.93 -3.19 7.98
N ARG A 93 15.23 -4.32 7.97
CA ARG A 93 15.67 -5.65 8.41
C ARG A 93 15.08 -6.70 7.46
N PRO A 94 15.66 -7.90 7.29
CA PRO A 94 15.01 -9.01 6.59
C PRO A 94 13.72 -9.51 7.30
N LEU A 95 12.86 -10.25 6.60
CA LEU A 95 11.75 -11.02 7.17
C LEU A 95 12.18 -12.45 7.42
N ASP A 96 11.53 -13.10 8.39
CA ASP A 96 11.66 -14.54 8.62
C ASP A 96 10.85 -15.33 7.59
N PHE A 97 9.71 -14.78 7.16
CA PHE A 97 8.88 -15.35 6.10
C PHE A 97 8.09 -14.26 5.34
N MET A 98 7.68 -14.58 4.11
CA MET A 98 6.76 -13.75 3.32
C MET A 98 5.83 -14.66 2.52
N ALA A 99 4.54 -14.32 2.47
CA ALA A 99 3.57 -14.99 1.62
C ALA A 99 3.18 -14.10 0.43
N VAL A 100 3.50 -14.57 -0.77
CA VAL A 100 2.95 -14.01 -2.02
C VAL A 100 1.55 -14.59 -2.21
N THR A 101 0.56 -13.71 -2.26
CA THR A 101 -0.87 -14.03 -2.21
C THR A 101 -1.62 -13.24 -3.28
N ASP A 102 -1.15 -13.39 -4.53
CA ASP A 102 -1.83 -12.83 -5.69
C ASP A 102 -3.28 -13.35 -5.81
N HIS A 103 -4.16 -12.55 -6.41
CA HIS A 103 -5.52 -13.01 -6.69
C HIS A 103 -5.51 -14.25 -7.58
N GLY A 104 -6.16 -15.33 -7.13
CA GLY A 104 -6.31 -16.54 -7.94
C GLY A 104 -7.21 -16.30 -9.17
N VAL A 105 -8.21 -15.42 -9.04
CA VAL A 105 -8.99 -14.90 -10.17
C VAL A 105 -8.14 -13.92 -10.95
N LEU A 106 -8.08 -14.10 -12.27
CA LEU A 106 -7.30 -13.26 -13.20
C LEU A 106 -5.78 -13.27 -12.93
N LEU A 107 -5.26 -14.36 -12.36
CA LEU A 107 -3.82 -14.52 -12.19
C LEU A 107 -3.09 -14.45 -13.55
N GLY A 108 -2.11 -13.55 -13.66
CA GLY A 108 -1.30 -13.35 -14.86
C GLY A 108 -2.03 -12.68 -16.03
N SER A 109 -3.29 -12.28 -15.87
CA SER A 109 -4.07 -11.71 -16.98
C SER A 109 -3.53 -10.37 -17.47
N GLY A 110 -2.93 -9.56 -16.57
CA GLY A 110 -2.31 -8.29 -16.95
C GLY A 110 -1.14 -8.48 -17.91
N LEU A 111 -0.30 -9.48 -17.66
CA LEU A 111 0.80 -9.89 -18.55
C LEU A 111 0.24 -10.43 -19.87
N ALA A 112 -0.76 -11.32 -19.80
CA ALA A 112 -1.39 -11.86 -21.00
C ALA A 112 -2.02 -10.74 -21.86
N MET A 113 -2.66 -9.74 -21.26
CA MET A 113 -3.21 -8.60 -22.00
C MET A 113 -2.15 -7.73 -22.68
N GLU A 114 -0.91 -7.70 -22.18
CA GLU A 114 0.17 -6.95 -22.80
C GLU A 114 0.93 -7.72 -23.88
N ASP A 115 0.96 -9.05 -23.78
CA ASP A 115 1.52 -9.93 -24.81
C ASP A 115 0.64 -9.87 -26.08
N PRO A 116 1.13 -9.27 -27.19
CA PRO A 116 0.34 -9.08 -28.40
C PRO A 116 -0.11 -10.40 -29.04
N ASP A 117 0.57 -11.50 -28.74
CA ASP A 117 0.30 -12.82 -29.32
C ASP A 117 -0.67 -13.64 -28.46
N SER A 118 -1.07 -13.13 -27.29
CA SER A 118 -1.99 -13.87 -26.42
C SER A 118 -3.44 -13.82 -26.92
N ALA A 119 -4.17 -14.91 -26.66
CA ALA A 119 -5.61 -14.96 -26.91
C ALA A 119 -6.38 -13.87 -26.14
N LEU A 120 -5.89 -13.48 -24.96
CA LEU A 120 -6.54 -12.46 -24.15
C LEU A 120 -6.31 -11.06 -24.74
N ALA A 121 -5.11 -10.74 -25.21
CA ALA A 121 -4.79 -9.45 -25.84
C ALA A 121 -5.57 -9.23 -27.16
N THR A 122 -5.80 -10.30 -27.91
CA THR A 122 -6.58 -10.28 -29.16
C THR A 122 -8.09 -10.36 -28.94
N SER A 123 -8.56 -10.57 -27.72
CA SER A 123 -9.99 -10.49 -27.38
C SER A 123 -10.51 -9.05 -27.43
N ALA A 124 -11.84 -8.88 -27.41
CA ALA A 124 -12.44 -7.54 -27.31
C ALA A 124 -11.97 -6.79 -26.05
N VAL A 125 -11.96 -7.48 -24.91
CA VAL A 125 -11.51 -6.95 -23.62
C VAL A 125 -10.03 -6.57 -23.67
N GLY A 126 -9.17 -7.41 -24.26
CA GLY A 126 -7.74 -7.11 -24.38
C GLY A 126 -7.45 -5.91 -25.28
N ARG A 127 -8.18 -5.76 -26.39
CA ARG A 127 -8.06 -4.58 -27.25
C ARG A 127 -8.49 -3.29 -26.53
N GLU A 128 -9.59 -3.33 -25.79
CA GLU A 128 -10.05 -2.20 -24.99
C GLU A 128 -9.05 -1.86 -23.88
N PHE A 129 -8.57 -2.86 -23.16
CA PHE A 129 -7.55 -2.72 -22.13
C PHE A 129 -6.28 -2.02 -22.66
N ARG A 130 -5.79 -2.44 -23.84
CA ARG A 130 -4.60 -1.86 -24.48
C ARG A 130 -4.82 -0.46 -25.06
N ALA A 131 -6.06 -0.11 -25.39
CA ALA A 131 -6.44 1.21 -25.88
C ALA A 131 -6.58 2.24 -24.74
N GLY A 132 -6.87 1.78 -23.51
CA GLY A 132 -7.04 2.63 -22.33
C GLY A 132 -5.74 3.20 -21.75
N PRO A 133 -5.82 4.19 -20.86
CA PRO A 133 -4.66 4.70 -20.13
C PRO A 133 -4.01 3.60 -19.30
N ARG A 134 -2.71 3.35 -19.50
CA ARG A 134 -1.93 2.30 -18.79
C ARG A 134 -1.67 2.60 -17.31
N ARG A 135 -2.23 3.71 -16.81
CA ARG A 135 -2.06 4.19 -15.44
C ARG A 135 -3.43 4.63 -14.95
N SER A 136 -3.88 4.02 -13.86
CA SER A 136 -5.06 4.49 -13.15
C SER A 136 -4.91 5.97 -12.80
N THR A 137 -5.71 6.84 -13.43
CA THR A 137 -6.08 8.10 -12.80
C THR A 137 -7.09 7.73 -11.73
N TRP A 138 -6.61 7.57 -10.49
CA TRP A 138 -7.47 7.43 -9.31
C TRP A 138 -8.19 8.78 -9.09
N GLY A 139 -9.22 8.96 -9.93
CA GLY A 139 -9.89 10.20 -10.26
C GLY A 139 -10.91 9.93 -11.38
N GLY A 140 -11.97 9.17 -11.06
CA GLY A 140 -13.23 9.15 -11.81
C GLY A 140 -13.51 7.95 -12.74
N ALA A 141 -12.52 7.36 -13.41
CA ALA A 141 -12.79 6.39 -14.50
C ALA A 141 -12.85 4.90 -14.07
N GLY A 142 -12.18 4.51 -12.98
CA GLY A 142 -11.99 3.09 -12.61
C GLY A 142 -13.26 2.33 -12.20
N LEU A 143 -14.31 3.03 -11.77
CA LEU A 143 -15.58 2.40 -11.36
C LEU A 143 -16.46 1.94 -12.53
N ARG A 144 -16.20 2.41 -13.77
CA ARG A 144 -17.04 2.05 -14.93
C ARG A 144 -16.70 0.67 -15.52
N ALA A 145 -15.46 0.22 -15.39
CA ALA A 145 -15.05 -1.08 -15.94
C ALA A 145 -15.57 -2.29 -15.13
N ILE A 146 -15.75 -2.14 -13.81
CA ILE A 146 -16.31 -3.21 -12.95
C ILE A 146 -17.81 -3.43 -13.25
N GLY A 147 -18.54 -2.37 -13.62
CA GLY A 147 -19.95 -2.47 -14.01
C GLY A 147 -20.19 -3.22 -15.33
N ALA A 148 -19.18 -3.35 -16.20
CA ALA A 148 -19.31 -4.04 -17.49
C ALA A 148 -19.04 -5.56 -17.41
N LEU A 149 -18.52 -6.06 -16.28
CA LEU A 149 -18.26 -7.49 -16.05
C LEU A 149 -19.37 -8.20 -15.27
N THR A 150 -20.39 -7.45 -14.83
CA THR A 150 -21.55 -7.96 -14.08
C THR A 150 -22.89 -7.68 -14.76
N ALA A 151 -22.86 -7.28 -16.05
CA ALA A 151 -24.03 -7.04 -16.88
C ALA A 151 -23.99 -7.92 -18.14
#